data_AF-A0A935M0H5-F1
#
_entry.id   AF-A0A935M0H5-F1
#
_cell.length_a   1.000
_cell.length_b   1.000
_cell.length_c   1.000
_cell.angle_alpha   90.00
_cell.angle_beta   90.00
_cell.angle_gamma   90.00
#
_symmetry.space_group_name_H-M   'P 1'
#
loop_
_entity.id
_entity.type
_entity.pdbx_description
1 polymer ?
#
loop_
_entity_poly.entity_id
_entity_poly.type
_entity_poly.pdbx_seq_one_letter_code
_entity_poly.pdbx_strand_id
1 'polypeptide(L)'
;MRWWPQLLMRMLYCPLSSLSYRRNDKVVVFVGHNVGFDWSFVSKAIERMDEPVPDVLRLCTCRLSRRLSVGLPKHNLGAVADFYGCSIAARHRAMGDTEATAKVLLKLIERARGEHDALTLGDLIALQHAPKSTTSAKSTSKVKQLLAPRLNELPDEPGVYYFLNTKKTVLYVGKAKSLRNRVNTYFHDGPLHGKSVQKMVRYIRHIEWETTGTELGAMLLESREIKTKHPLHNRAGLEYHPPAFLKITDEAFPRVELVQSIDDDGAEYFGPFRNRRMAERISEMVIREHNLRTCSGELFPDADVRPCFDYHIKKCFGPCALHQTIDDYRDSVERARRFLMNVESGAIAKLASQMEDAASTLDYERAAMLRDGIREIERVTLHGSDKPLAVTDTNVVIIVPTSDRYSTVEIYALRAGRLAYQRVIGTGADRRPLVDSLRTVFLNDAPQGAFSDRELDELRIITSWLFQRRERASTIVVRDVDSLAADLDHALGMYRKRSEPAATIVSEYSQIPDHDDYGV
;
A
#
# COMPACT_ATOMS: atom_id res chain seq x y z
N MET A 1 -10.70 7.26 -10.35
CA MET A 1 -11.05 8.61 -10.87
C MET A 1 -11.92 9.32 -9.82
N ARG A 2 -11.67 10.62 -9.59
CA ARG A 2 -12.37 11.56 -8.68
C ARG A 2 -12.04 11.40 -7.17
N TRP A 3 -11.97 12.55 -6.47
CA TRP A 3 -11.52 12.82 -5.08
C TRP A 3 -10.07 13.32 -4.90
N TRP A 4 -9.72 14.40 -5.63
CA TRP A 4 -8.71 15.39 -5.22
C TRP A 4 -9.17 16.89 -5.22
N PRO A 5 -10.46 17.28 -5.23
CA PRO A 5 -10.79 18.70 -5.00
C PRO A 5 -10.88 19.15 -3.53
N GLN A 6 -11.08 18.25 -2.56
CA GLN A 6 -11.36 18.67 -1.17
C GLN A 6 -10.12 18.96 -0.31
N LEU A 7 -8.92 18.55 -0.73
CA LEU A 7 -7.69 18.93 -0.03
C LEU A 7 -7.22 20.36 -0.37
N LEU A 8 -7.72 20.94 -1.46
CA LEU A 8 -7.31 22.25 -1.95
C LEU A 8 -8.09 23.42 -1.33
N MET A 9 -9.22 23.15 -0.68
CA MET A 9 -10.08 24.19 -0.09
C MET A 9 -9.82 24.48 1.40
N ARG A 10 -8.83 23.81 2.03
CA ARG A 10 -8.36 24.14 3.39
C ARG A 10 -6.90 24.56 3.47
N MET A 11 -6.19 24.63 2.35
CA MET A 11 -4.79 25.09 2.32
C MET A 11 -4.61 26.50 1.76
N LEU A 12 -5.66 27.17 1.27
CA LEU A 12 -5.49 28.41 0.50
C LEU A 12 -6.47 29.56 0.78
N TYR A 13 -7.42 29.43 1.69
CA TYR A 13 -8.26 30.57 2.09
C TYR A 13 -8.73 30.39 3.54
N CYS A 14 -8.19 31.21 4.45
CA CYS A 14 -8.87 31.55 5.70
C CYS A 14 -9.46 32.95 5.47
N PRO A 15 -10.77 33.09 5.17
CA PRO A 15 -11.44 34.36 5.40
C PRO A 15 -11.45 34.64 6.90
N LEU A 16 -11.20 35.89 7.25
CA LEU A 16 -10.82 36.42 8.56
C LEU A 16 -11.96 36.37 9.61
N SER A 17 -12.65 35.24 9.83
CA SER A 17 -13.84 35.23 10.70
C SER A 17 -14.03 34.02 11.62
N SER A 18 -13.01 33.22 11.91
CA SER A 18 -13.12 32.22 12.99
C SER A 18 -11.77 31.84 13.60
N LEU A 19 -11.16 32.82 14.27
CA LEU A 19 -10.05 32.56 15.19
C LEU A 19 -10.59 31.95 16.49
N SER A 20 -10.81 30.64 16.45
CA SER A 20 -10.83 29.77 17.63
C SER A 20 -10.53 28.34 17.22
N TYR A 21 -9.36 28.09 16.63
CA TYR A 21 -8.96 26.73 16.25
C TYR A 21 -8.10 26.06 17.32
N ARG A 22 -8.74 25.63 18.40
CA ARG A 22 -8.35 24.40 19.12
C ARG A 22 -9.34 23.31 18.76
N ARG A 23 -9.05 22.50 17.73
CA ARG A 23 -9.65 21.16 17.57
C ARG A 23 -8.88 20.26 16.58
N ASN A 24 -8.40 19.14 17.10
CA ASN A 24 -7.88 17.92 16.46
C ASN A 24 -6.43 17.93 15.93
N ASP A 25 -5.70 16.84 16.24
CA ASP A 25 -4.29 16.48 15.95
C ASP A 25 -3.87 16.47 14.47
N LYS A 26 -4.27 17.47 13.68
CA LYS A 26 -3.93 17.59 12.26
C LYS A 26 -2.79 18.57 12.08
N VAL A 27 -1.67 18.09 11.54
CA VAL A 27 -0.53 18.92 11.13
C VAL A 27 -0.95 19.77 9.93
N VAL A 28 -0.88 21.10 10.07
CA VAL A 28 -1.15 22.06 8.99
C VAL A 28 0.17 22.53 8.39
N VAL A 29 0.25 22.57 7.06
CA VAL A 29 1.44 22.99 6.31
C VAL A 29 1.07 24.14 5.39
N PHE A 30 1.79 25.25 5.48
CA PHE A 30 1.65 26.38 4.57
C PHE A 30 2.54 26.18 3.35
N VAL A 31 1.96 26.16 2.14
CA VAL A 31 2.69 25.85 0.91
C VAL A 31 2.66 27.04 -0.04
N GLY A 32 3.82 27.38 -0.61
CA GLY A 32 3.93 28.46 -1.59
C GLY A 32 5.09 28.28 -2.56
N HIS A 33 5.00 28.93 -3.72
CA HIS A 33 6.10 29.01 -4.66
C HIS A 33 6.94 30.25 -4.34
N ASN A 34 8.01 30.05 -3.56
CA ASN A 34 8.68 31.10 -2.78
C ASN A 34 7.94 31.48 -1.48
N VAL A 35 7.52 30.45 -0.73
CA VAL A 35 6.70 30.53 0.50
C VAL A 35 7.11 31.60 1.53
N GLY A 36 8.39 31.99 1.59
CA GLY A 36 8.84 33.04 2.51
C GLY A 36 8.28 34.41 2.17
N PHE A 37 8.08 34.70 0.87
CA PHE A 37 7.43 35.91 0.40
C PHE A 37 5.96 35.92 0.81
N ASP A 38 5.20 34.90 0.41
CA ASP A 38 3.75 34.80 0.70
C ASP A 38 3.46 34.83 2.20
N TRP A 39 4.24 34.07 2.98
CA TRP A 39 4.10 34.04 4.44
C TRP A 39 4.31 35.40 5.09
N SER A 40 5.20 36.25 4.55
CA SER A 40 5.45 37.58 5.11
C SER A 40 4.26 38.54 4.96
N PHE A 41 3.41 38.34 3.95
CA PHE A 41 2.16 39.10 3.80
C PHE A 41 1.07 38.54 4.72
N VAL A 42 0.96 37.21 4.79
CA VAL A 42 -0.03 36.54 5.64
C VAL A 42 0.24 36.80 7.12
N SER A 43 1.49 36.68 7.57
CA SER A 43 1.85 36.93 8.98
C SER A 43 1.58 38.39 9.36
N LYS A 44 1.94 39.35 8.50
CA LYS A 44 1.64 40.77 8.73
C LYS A 44 0.15 41.08 8.72
N ALA A 45 -0.65 40.38 7.92
CA ALA A 45 -2.10 40.55 7.93
C ALA A 45 -2.71 40.02 9.24
N ILE A 46 -2.18 38.90 9.77
CA ILE A 46 -2.57 38.34 11.07
C ILE A 46 -2.18 39.28 12.21
N GLU A 47 -0.96 39.82 12.20
CA GLU A 47 -0.49 40.81 13.16
C GLU A 47 -1.38 42.06 13.18
N ARG A 48 -1.85 42.54 12.01
CA ARG A 48 -2.76 43.70 11.91
C ARG A 48 -4.15 43.45 12.49
N MET A 49 -4.52 42.20 12.71
CA MET A 49 -5.77 41.83 13.37
C MET A 49 -5.59 41.61 14.87
N ASP A 50 -4.41 41.91 15.43
CA ASP A 50 -4.03 41.63 16.82
C ASP A 50 -4.15 40.15 17.21
N GLU A 51 -3.91 39.26 16.25
CA GLU A 51 -3.99 37.81 16.45
C GLU A 51 -2.59 37.18 16.47
N PRO A 52 -2.34 36.14 17.29
CA PRO A 52 -1.03 35.51 17.36
C PRO A 52 -0.71 34.78 16.05
N VAL A 53 0.44 35.10 15.47
CA VAL A 53 0.92 34.43 14.26
C VAL A 53 1.17 32.95 14.58
N PRO A 54 0.50 32.00 13.89
CA PRO A 54 0.62 30.59 14.20
C PRO A 54 1.98 30.04 13.75
N ASP A 55 2.57 29.15 14.55
CA ASP A 55 3.75 28.39 14.16
C ASP A 55 3.34 27.25 13.22
N VAL A 56 3.51 27.47 11.92
CA VAL A 56 3.13 26.51 10.87
C VAL A 56 4.36 26.02 10.11
N LEU A 57 4.35 24.73 9.78
CA LEU A 57 5.35 24.16 8.88
C LEU A 57 5.19 24.79 7.50
N ARG A 58 6.31 25.15 6.86
CA ARG A 58 6.32 25.83 5.57
C ARG A 58 7.00 24.97 4.51
N LEU A 59 6.33 24.76 3.38
CA LEU A 59 6.86 24.01 2.25
C LEU A 59 6.97 24.91 1.01
N CYS A 60 8.15 24.92 0.38
CA CYS A 60 8.48 25.80 -0.72
C CYS A 60 8.69 25.01 -2.01
N THR A 61 7.75 25.08 -2.94
CA THR A 61 7.84 24.37 -4.22
C THR A 61 9.00 24.87 -5.09
N CYS A 62 9.38 26.15 -4.99
CA CYS A 62 10.57 26.70 -5.64
C CYS A 62 11.87 26.12 -5.07
N ARG A 63 11.94 25.91 -3.74
CA ARG A 63 13.10 25.23 -3.15
C ARG A 63 13.11 23.78 -3.60
N LEU A 64 12.00 23.05 -3.45
CA LEU A 64 11.91 21.64 -3.89
C LEU A 64 12.27 21.47 -5.37
N SER A 65 11.74 22.30 -6.27
CA SER A 65 12.04 22.19 -7.70
C SER A 65 13.53 22.38 -8.00
N ARG A 66 14.24 23.26 -7.27
CA ARG A 66 15.72 23.39 -7.38
C ARG A 66 16.49 22.13 -6.98
N ARG A 67 15.89 21.19 -6.26
CA ARG A 67 16.52 19.91 -5.85
C ARG A 67 16.08 18.77 -6.76
N LEU A 68 14.82 18.79 -7.16
CA LEU A 68 14.14 17.70 -7.87
C LEU A 68 14.23 17.85 -9.41
N SER A 69 14.20 19.07 -9.93
CA SER A 69 14.21 19.35 -11.37
C SER A 69 15.60 19.77 -11.84
N VAL A 70 16.59 18.89 -11.66
CA VAL A 70 17.97 19.13 -12.09
C VAL A 70 18.01 19.25 -13.62
N GLY A 71 18.57 20.35 -14.14
CA GLY A 71 18.61 20.65 -15.58
C GLY A 71 17.60 21.71 -16.03
N LEU A 72 16.67 22.13 -15.18
CA LEU A 72 15.76 23.25 -15.49
C LEU A 72 16.49 24.60 -15.31
N PRO A 73 16.55 25.47 -16.33
CA PRO A 73 17.33 26.72 -16.24
C PRO A 73 16.69 27.77 -15.32
N LYS A 74 15.37 27.72 -15.14
CA LYS A 74 14.60 28.66 -14.32
C LYS A 74 13.60 27.91 -13.45
N HIS A 75 13.54 28.27 -12.17
CA HIS A 75 12.63 27.65 -11.19
C HIS A 75 11.51 28.60 -10.75
N ASN A 76 11.02 29.45 -11.65
CA ASN A 76 9.79 30.19 -11.41
C ASN A 76 8.57 29.30 -11.68
N LEU A 77 7.39 29.69 -11.18
CA LEU A 77 6.22 28.83 -11.19
C LEU A 77 5.82 28.39 -12.61
N GLY A 78 5.87 29.33 -13.58
CA GLY A 78 5.58 29.04 -14.98
C GLY A 78 6.54 28.01 -15.58
N ALA A 79 7.85 28.20 -15.44
CA ALA A 79 8.85 27.29 -15.98
C ALA A 79 8.77 25.88 -15.36
N VAL A 80 8.48 25.79 -14.06
CA VAL A 80 8.30 24.49 -13.39
C VAL A 80 6.99 23.83 -13.82
N ALA A 81 5.90 24.59 -13.95
CA ALA A 81 4.62 24.06 -14.42
C ALA A 81 4.72 23.54 -15.87
N ASP A 82 5.35 24.30 -16.76
CA ASP A 82 5.57 23.92 -18.15
C ASP A 82 6.43 22.64 -18.23
N PHE A 83 7.50 22.55 -17.44
CA PHE A 83 8.36 21.36 -17.36
C PHE A 83 7.60 20.09 -16.95
N TYR A 84 6.60 20.22 -16.06
CA TYR A 84 5.78 19.10 -15.60
C TYR A 84 4.46 18.94 -16.37
N GLY A 85 4.26 19.68 -17.47
CA GLY A 85 3.02 19.64 -18.26
C GLY A 85 1.76 20.08 -17.49
N CYS A 86 1.91 20.93 -16.49
CA CYS A 86 0.79 21.43 -15.68
C CYS A 86 0.13 22.64 -16.37
N SER A 87 -1.14 22.53 -16.76
CA SER A 87 -1.89 23.66 -17.31
C SER A 87 -2.16 24.72 -16.24
N ILE A 88 -1.77 25.97 -16.55
CA ILE A 88 -2.08 27.15 -15.72
C ILE A 88 -3.26 27.89 -16.35
N ALA A 89 -4.42 27.85 -15.72
CA ALA A 89 -5.56 28.70 -16.09
C ALA A 89 -5.43 30.06 -15.40
N ALA A 90 -5.64 31.16 -16.13
CA ALA A 90 -5.56 32.54 -15.63
C ALA A 90 -4.24 32.90 -14.91
N ARG A 91 -3.12 32.82 -15.66
CA ARG A 91 -1.79 33.32 -15.23
C ARG A 91 -1.93 34.72 -14.63
N HIS A 92 -1.24 34.99 -13.51
CA HIS A 92 -1.16 36.28 -12.81
C HIS A 92 -2.34 36.67 -11.91
N ARG A 93 -3.25 35.73 -11.59
CA ARG A 93 -4.21 35.91 -10.47
C ARG A 93 -3.79 35.03 -9.29
N ALA A 94 -3.96 35.55 -8.06
CA ALA A 94 -3.57 34.85 -6.83
C ALA A 94 -4.13 33.43 -6.73
N MET A 95 -5.38 33.21 -7.17
CA MET A 95 -6.01 31.88 -7.19
C MET A 95 -5.43 30.96 -8.29
N GLY A 96 -5.07 31.50 -9.45
CA GLY A 96 -4.49 30.71 -10.55
C GLY A 96 -3.07 30.24 -10.23
N ASP A 97 -2.25 31.11 -9.63
CA ASP A 97 -0.88 30.78 -9.20
C ASP A 97 -0.89 29.78 -8.03
N THR A 98 -1.90 29.89 -7.18
CA THR A 98 -2.19 28.96 -6.10
C THR A 98 -2.50 27.55 -6.64
N GLU A 99 -3.41 27.43 -7.60
CA GLU A 99 -3.78 26.15 -8.21
C GLU A 99 -2.59 25.51 -8.93
N ALA A 100 -1.83 26.32 -9.68
CA ALA A 100 -0.60 25.89 -10.34
C ALA A 100 0.44 25.40 -9.33
N THR A 101 0.61 26.09 -8.20
CA THR A 101 1.52 25.70 -7.13
C THR A 101 1.14 24.33 -6.54
N ALA A 102 -0.15 24.05 -6.36
CA ALA A 102 -0.63 22.77 -5.87
C ALA A 102 -0.38 21.63 -6.90
N LYS A 103 -0.66 21.86 -8.19
CA LYS A 103 -0.37 20.89 -9.25
C LYS A 103 1.12 20.57 -9.34
N VAL A 104 1.95 21.60 -9.33
CA VAL A 104 3.42 21.47 -9.31
C VAL A 104 3.89 20.71 -8.07
N LEU A 105 3.33 21.01 -6.89
CA LEU A 105 3.67 20.30 -5.66
C LEU A 105 3.41 18.79 -5.78
N LEU A 106 2.27 18.38 -6.34
CA LEU A 106 1.96 16.95 -6.52
C LEU A 106 3.02 16.26 -7.39
N LYS A 107 3.42 16.90 -8.49
CA LYS A 107 4.49 16.39 -9.37
C LYS A 107 5.84 16.31 -8.68
N LEU A 108 6.17 17.31 -7.87
CA LEU A 108 7.40 17.29 -7.06
C LEU A 108 7.35 16.20 -5.99
N ILE A 109 6.20 15.91 -5.37
CA ILE A 109 6.05 14.82 -4.41
C ILE A 109 6.18 13.46 -5.08
N GLU A 110 5.55 13.26 -6.24
CA GLU A 110 5.69 12.03 -7.05
C GLU A 110 7.17 11.77 -7.36
N ARG A 111 7.88 12.81 -7.79
CA ARG A 111 9.32 12.74 -8.09
C ARG A 111 10.15 12.52 -6.83
N ALA A 112 9.86 13.22 -5.74
CA ALA A 112 10.54 13.05 -4.45
C ALA A 112 10.40 11.62 -3.91
N ARG A 113 9.25 10.99 -4.11
CA ARG A 113 9.01 9.58 -3.77
C ARG A 113 9.77 8.63 -4.71
N GLY A 114 9.64 8.84 -6.01
CA GLY A 114 10.23 7.94 -7.02
C GLY A 114 11.76 7.98 -7.05
N GLU A 115 12.34 9.18 -6.94
CA GLU A 115 13.78 9.40 -7.14
C GLU A 115 14.56 9.57 -5.83
N HIS A 116 13.89 9.97 -4.73
CA HIS A 116 14.56 10.35 -3.48
C HIS A 116 14.02 9.68 -2.22
N ASP A 117 13.09 8.75 -2.37
CA ASP A 117 12.50 7.99 -1.25
C ASP A 117 11.95 8.89 -0.12
N ALA A 118 11.51 10.10 -0.47
CA ALA A 118 10.89 11.03 0.47
C ALA A 118 9.43 10.62 0.70
N LEU A 119 9.21 9.77 1.70
CA LEU A 119 7.91 9.14 1.96
C LEU A 119 7.07 9.95 2.95
N THR A 120 7.71 10.78 3.78
CA THR A 120 7.07 11.57 4.83
C THR A 120 7.13 13.08 4.56
N LEU A 121 6.31 13.86 5.29
CA LEU A 121 6.39 15.33 5.30
C LEU A 121 7.76 15.81 5.85
N GLY A 122 8.30 15.11 6.85
CA GLY A 122 9.62 15.39 7.39
C GLY A 122 10.72 15.29 6.33
N ASP A 123 10.63 14.29 5.46
CA ASP A 123 11.58 14.10 4.35
C ASP A 123 11.51 15.25 3.33
N LEU A 124 10.30 15.68 2.98
CA LEU A 124 10.11 16.82 2.06
C LEU A 124 10.64 18.13 2.65
N ILE A 125 10.42 18.35 3.95
CA ILE A 125 10.97 19.52 4.67
C ILE A 125 12.50 19.44 4.74
N ALA A 126 13.06 18.28 5.03
CA ALA A 126 14.51 18.08 5.00
C ALA A 126 15.08 18.33 3.59
N LEU A 127 14.41 17.83 2.56
CA LEU A 127 14.83 17.94 1.16
C LEU A 127 14.83 19.39 0.66
N GLN A 128 13.82 20.21 1.02
CA GLN A 128 13.82 21.62 0.62
C GLN A 128 14.95 22.42 1.27
N HIS A 129 15.38 22.04 2.48
CA HIS A 129 16.44 22.70 3.24
C HIS A 129 17.83 22.08 3.03
N ALA A 130 17.93 21.03 2.21
CA ALA A 130 19.20 20.41 1.89
C ALA A 130 20.18 21.44 1.29
N PRO A 131 21.43 21.52 1.80
CA PRO A 131 22.44 22.43 1.26
C PRO A 131 22.76 22.05 -0.19
N LYS A 132 23.08 23.05 -1.02
CA LYS A 132 23.73 22.81 -2.32
C LYS A 132 25.12 22.23 -2.03
N SER A 133 25.27 20.91 -2.10
CA SER A 133 26.50 20.22 -1.70
C SER A 133 27.65 20.54 -2.66
N THR A 134 28.65 21.28 -2.19
CA THR A 134 29.97 21.40 -2.84
C THR A 134 31.06 20.58 -2.15
N THR A 135 30.87 20.11 -0.90
CA THR A 135 31.91 19.43 -0.12
C THR A 135 31.70 17.93 0.11
N SER A 136 30.48 17.39 -0.08
CA SER A 136 30.20 15.95 0.06
C SER A 136 30.60 15.11 -1.16
N ALA A 137 30.74 15.73 -2.33
CA ALA A 137 30.98 15.05 -3.60
C ALA A 137 32.31 14.27 -3.61
N LYS A 138 33.39 14.82 -2.99
CA LYS A 138 34.73 14.18 -3.02
C LYS A 138 34.78 12.81 -2.32
N SER A 139 34.06 12.62 -1.21
CA SER A 139 34.08 11.35 -0.46
C SER A 139 33.21 10.28 -1.12
N THR A 140 32.07 10.65 -1.67
CA THR A 140 31.19 9.72 -2.41
C THR A 140 31.82 9.34 -3.75
N SER A 141 32.48 10.28 -4.43
CA SER A 141 33.27 10.05 -5.64
C SER A 141 34.34 8.97 -5.44
N LYS A 142 35.08 8.99 -4.32
CA LYS A 142 36.11 7.97 -4.03
C LYS A 142 35.51 6.58 -3.77
N VAL A 143 34.40 6.50 -3.03
CA VAL A 143 33.69 5.23 -2.81
C VAL A 143 33.09 4.71 -4.12
N LYS A 144 32.54 5.59 -4.95
CA LYS A 144 32.02 5.24 -6.28
C LYS A 144 33.13 4.68 -7.17
N GLN A 145 34.30 5.31 -7.20
CA GLN A 145 35.45 4.80 -7.96
C GLN A 145 35.87 3.41 -7.49
N LEU A 146 35.92 3.19 -6.17
CA LEU A 146 36.23 1.88 -5.59
C LEU A 146 35.22 0.80 -6.01
N LEU A 147 33.93 1.15 -6.07
CA LEU A 147 32.84 0.22 -6.35
C LEU A 147 32.44 0.15 -7.83
N ALA A 148 33.05 0.96 -8.70
CA ALA A 148 32.67 1.08 -10.11
C ALA A 148 32.62 -0.26 -10.86
N PRO A 149 33.57 -1.19 -10.70
CA PRO A 149 33.50 -2.50 -11.37
C PRO A 149 32.22 -3.26 -10.97
N ARG A 150 31.93 -3.33 -9.67
CA ARG A 150 30.72 -4.00 -9.14
C ARG A 150 29.43 -3.30 -9.54
N LEU A 151 29.43 -1.96 -9.63
CA LEU A 151 28.25 -1.20 -10.05
C LEU A 151 27.87 -1.48 -11.51
N ASN A 152 28.85 -1.80 -12.37
CA ASN A 152 28.63 -2.12 -13.77
C ASN A 152 28.09 -3.55 -13.98
N GLU A 153 28.35 -4.45 -13.03
CA GLU A 153 27.86 -5.85 -13.04
C GLU A 153 26.38 -5.97 -12.66
N LEU A 154 25.76 -4.93 -12.08
CA LEU A 154 24.39 -5.00 -11.60
C LEU A 154 23.39 -5.25 -12.74
N PRO A 155 22.52 -6.26 -12.62
CA PRO A 155 21.52 -6.55 -13.63
C PRO A 155 20.37 -5.53 -13.59
N ASP A 156 19.69 -5.36 -14.72
CA ASP A 156 18.43 -4.60 -14.81
C ASP A 156 17.24 -5.51 -14.49
N GLU A 157 17.28 -6.12 -13.31
CA GLU A 157 16.32 -7.13 -12.86
C GLU A 157 15.89 -6.82 -11.42
N PRO A 158 14.70 -7.32 -11.00
CA PRO A 158 14.28 -7.20 -9.62
C PRO A 158 15.14 -8.06 -8.69
N GLY A 159 15.36 -7.59 -7.48
CA GLY A 159 16.16 -8.33 -6.51
C GLY A 159 16.45 -7.56 -5.23
N VAL A 160 17.30 -8.16 -4.40
CA VAL A 160 17.78 -7.60 -3.13
C VAL A 160 19.26 -7.28 -3.25
N TYR A 161 19.68 -6.12 -2.75
CA TYR A 161 21.07 -5.72 -2.67
C TYR A 161 21.52 -5.53 -1.22
N TYR A 162 22.80 -5.76 -1.01
CA TYR A 162 23.46 -5.72 0.28
C TYR A 162 24.61 -4.72 0.21
N PHE A 163 24.64 -3.78 1.14
CA PHE A 163 25.79 -2.92 1.35
C PHE A 163 26.59 -3.41 2.53
N LEU A 164 27.88 -3.68 2.31
CA LEU A 164 28.76 -4.24 3.32
C LEU A 164 29.96 -3.33 3.60
N ASN A 165 30.45 -3.37 4.84
CA ASN A 165 31.67 -2.67 5.24
C ASN A 165 32.96 -3.45 4.88
N THR A 166 34.13 -2.92 5.25
CA THR A 166 35.44 -3.59 5.03
C THR A 166 35.54 -4.99 5.64
N LYS A 167 34.80 -5.27 6.72
CA LYS A 167 34.78 -6.57 7.40
C LYS A 167 33.70 -7.52 6.87
N LYS A 168 33.07 -7.19 5.73
CA LYS A 168 31.92 -7.92 5.16
C LYS A 168 30.70 -8.00 6.11
N THR A 169 30.56 -7.05 7.04
CA THR A 169 29.34 -6.93 7.83
C THR A 169 28.27 -6.19 7.02
N VAL A 170 27.05 -6.72 6.98
CA VAL A 170 25.91 -6.10 6.28
C VAL A 170 25.45 -4.85 7.02
N LEU A 171 25.58 -3.71 6.34
CA LEU A 171 25.18 -2.39 6.83
C LEU A 171 23.73 -2.09 6.49
N TYR A 172 23.30 -2.53 5.31
CA TYR A 172 21.97 -2.25 4.76
C TYR A 172 21.56 -3.33 3.76
N VAL A 173 20.28 -3.67 3.78
CA VAL A 173 19.60 -4.53 2.82
C VAL A 173 18.49 -3.71 2.18
N GLY A 174 18.35 -3.76 0.86
CA GLY A 174 17.23 -3.11 0.18
C GLY A 174 16.74 -3.90 -1.02
N LYS A 175 15.46 -3.73 -1.36
CA LYS A 175 14.85 -4.26 -2.58
C LYS A 175 14.91 -3.28 -3.75
N ALA A 176 14.86 -3.81 -4.96
CA ALA A 176 14.78 -3.03 -6.19
C ALA A 176 13.92 -3.73 -7.24
N LYS A 177 13.23 -2.94 -8.08
CA LYS A 177 12.69 -3.44 -9.36
C LYS A 177 13.77 -3.60 -10.42
N SER A 178 14.81 -2.77 -10.32
CA SER A 178 16.01 -2.77 -11.14
C SER A 178 17.18 -2.53 -10.21
N LEU A 179 17.95 -3.59 -9.94
CA LEU A 179 19.14 -3.53 -9.10
C LEU A 179 20.12 -2.47 -9.60
N ARG A 180 20.37 -2.44 -10.91
CA ARG A 180 21.19 -1.42 -11.57
C ARG A 180 20.73 -0.01 -11.24
N ASN A 181 19.47 0.32 -11.51
CA ASN A 181 18.99 1.69 -11.34
C ASN A 181 18.98 2.10 -9.87
N ARG A 182 18.44 1.23 -9.00
CA ARG A 182 18.28 1.53 -7.57
C ARG A 182 19.61 1.69 -6.85
N VAL A 183 20.56 0.79 -7.07
CA VAL A 183 21.85 0.85 -6.39
C VAL A 183 22.67 2.05 -6.89
N ASN A 184 22.63 2.34 -8.20
CA ASN A 184 23.33 3.50 -8.75
C ASN A 184 22.81 4.82 -8.16
N THR A 185 21.55 4.91 -7.75
CA THR A 185 21.01 6.12 -7.09
C THR A 185 21.81 6.52 -5.85
N TYR A 186 22.37 5.56 -5.09
CA TYR A 186 23.17 5.83 -3.89
C TYR A 186 24.54 6.48 -4.18
N PHE A 187 25.03 6.36 -5.42
CA PHE A 187 26.36 6.78 -5.83
C PHE A 187 26.34 7.87 -6.92
N HIS A 188 25.19 8.48 -7.18
CA HIS A 188 25.11 9.67 -8.02
C HIS A 188 25.38 10.93 -7.20
N ASP A 189 26.19 11.84 -7.76
CA ASP A 189 26.50 13.12 -7.12
C ASP A 189 25.26 14.02 -7.15
N GLY A 190 24.60 14.15 -6.01
CA GLY A 190 23.49 15.06 -5.82
C GLY A 190 23.15 15.28 -4.35
N PRO A 191 22.38 16.33 -3.99
CA PRO A 191 21.96 16.63 -2.62
C PRO A 191 20.95 15.63 -2.03
N LEU A 192 20.92 14.40 -2.57
CA LEU A 192 19.77 13.49 -2.65
C LEU A 192 19.69 12.45 -1.53
N HIS A 193 20.59 12.51 -0.57
CA HIS A 193 20.62 11.56 0.54
C HIS A 193 20.50 12.29 1.85
N GLY A 194 19.54 11.88 2.69
CA GLY A 194 19.48 12.32 4.09
C GLY A 194 20.80 12.00 4.80
N LYS A 195 21.10 12.73 5.90
CA LYS A 195 22.38 12.59 6.64
C LYS A 195 22.71 11.14 7.01
N SER A 196 21.69 10.32 7.31
CA SER A 196 21.85 8.89 7.62
C SER A 196 22.37 8.08 6.43
N VAL A 197 21.76 8.28 5.25
CA VAL A 197 22.16 7.58 4.01
C VAL A 197 23.56 8.02 3.57
N GLN A 198 23.88 9.32 3.63
CA GLN A 198 25.24 9.80 3.33
C GLN A 198 26.29 9.20 4.26
N LYS A 199 25.96 9.06 5.56
CA LYS A 199 26.85 8.43 6.54
C LYS A 199 27.06 6.96 6.20
N MET A 200 26.00 6.22 5.88
CA MET A 200 26.05 4.82 5.48
C MET A 200 26.94 4.62 4.25
N VAL A 201 26.73 5.41 3.18
CA VAL A 201 27.46 5.29 1.91
C VAL A 201 28.98 5.36 2.09
N ARG A 202 29.46 6.19 3.04
CA ARG A 202 30.90 6.32 3.34
C ARG A 202 31.53 5.03 3.90
N TYR A 203 30.74 4.16 4.52
CA TYR A 203 31.22 2.90 5.10
C TYR A 203 31.14 1.72 4.13
N ILE A 204 30.50 1.87 2.98
CA ILE A 204 30.36 0.80 1.99
C ILE A 204 31.73 0.48 1.38
N ARG A 205 32.08 -0.80 1.35
CA ARG A 205 33.28 -1.34 0.69
C ARG A 205 32.99 -2.49 -0.25
N HIS A 206 31.85 -3.17 -0.05
CA HIS A 206 31.39 -4.22 -0.96
C HIS A 206 29.89 -4.06 -1.21
N ILE A 207 29.49 -4.46 -2.41
CA ILE A 207 28.11 -4.56 -2.83
C ILE A 207 27.90 -6.01 -3.26
N GLU A 208 26.88 -6.64 -2.71
CA GLU A 208 26.39 -7.95 -3.14
C GLU A 208 24.93 -7.81 -3.54
N TRP A 209 24.41 -8.74 -4.34
CA TRP A 209 23.00 -8.76 -4.71
C TRP A 209 22.55 -10.19 -5.00
N GLU A 210 21.24 -10.37 -4.91
CA GLU A 210 20.54 -11.58 -5.29
C GLU A 210 19.37 -11.19 -6.20
N THR A 211 19.33 -11.73 -7.41
CA THR A 211 18.21 -11.51 -8.33
C THR A 211 17.03 -12.37 -7.90
N THR A 212 15.83 -11.82 -8.09
CA THR A 212 14.57 -12.52 -7.84
C THR A 212 13.76 -12.55 -9.13
N GLY A 213 12.88 -13.53 -9.29
CA GLY A 213 12.04 -13.59 -10.49
C GLY A 213 11.09 -12.40 -10.63
N THR A 214 10.64 -11.83 -9.51
CA THR A 214 9.62 -10.78 -9.50
C THR A 214 9.87 -9.74 -8.39
N GLU A 215 9.20 -8.60 -8.48
CA GLU A 215 9.21 -7.61 -7.41
C GLU A 215 8.61 -8.15 -6.10
N LEU A 216 7.60 -9.05 -6.18
CA LEU A 216 7.05 -9.70 -4.99
C LEU A 216 8.12 -10.57 -4.32
N GLY A 217 8.86 -11.35 -5.10
CA GLY A 217 10.02 -12.11 -4.62
C GLY A 217 11.05 -11.22 -3.93
N ALA A 218 11.41 -10.08 -4.53
CA ALA A 218 12.33 -9.10 -3.92
C ALA A 218 11.82 -8.56 -2.58
N MET A 219 10.51 -8.28 -2.46
CA MET A 219 9.90 -7.81 -1.20
C MET A 219 9.95 -8.87 -0.11
N LEU A 220 9.66 -10.13 -0.44
CA LEU A 220 9.70 -11.25 0.51
C LEU A 220 11.13 -11.54 0.97
N LEU A 221 12.08 -11.58 0.04
CA LEU A 221 13.49 -11.82 0.35
C LEU A 221 14.08 -10.70 1.20
N GLU A 222 13.82 -9.43 0.86
CA GLU A 222 14.29 -8.28 1.66
C GLU A 222 13.81 -8.38 3.12
N SER A 223 12.52 -8.67 3.32
CA SER A 223 11.95 -8.81 4.66
C SER A 223 12.65 -9.90 5.47
N ARG A 224 12.86 -11.08 4.86
CA ARG A 224 13.60 -12.21 5.49
C ARG A 224 15.03 -11.82 5.84
N GLU A 225 15.72 -11.15 4.93
CA GLU A 225 17.12 -10.77 5.08
C GLU A 225 17.32 -9.71 6.16
N ILE A 226 16.42 -8.72 6.25
CA ILE A 226 16.45 -7.71 7.32
C ILE A 226 16.24 -8.38 8.69
N LYS A 227 15.30 -9.32 8.79
CA LYS A 227 15.04 -10.06 10.04
C LYS A 227 16.18 -11.01 10.41
N THR A 228 16.86 -11.60 9.44
CA THR A 228 17.96 -12.53 9.70
C THR A 228 19.26 -11.80 10.05
N LYS A 229 19.55 -10.70 9.36
CA LYS A 229 20.85 -10.00 9.45
C LYS A 229 20.85 -8.79 10.37
N HIS A 230 19.67 -8.27 10.75
CA HIS A 230 19.49 -7.06 11.56
C HIS A 230 20.44 -5.90 11.20
N PRO A 231 20.47 -5.43 9.94
CA PRO A 231 21.46 -4.46 9.50
C PRO A 231 21.31 -3.11 10.22
N LEU A 232 22.45 -2.48 10.55
CA LEU A 232 22.51 -1.26 11.35
C LEU A 232 21.66 -0.11 10.79
N HIS A 233 21.60 0.02 9.46
CA HIS A 233 20.95 1.15 8.78
C HIS A 233 19.52 0.87 8.29
N ASN A 234 18.97 -0.33 8.49
CA ASN A 234 17.58 -0.65 8.16
C ASN A 234 16.55 -0.13 9.19
N ARG A 235 17.00 0.68 10.16
CA ARG A 235 16.19 1.23 11.27
C ARG A 235 14.99 2.09 10.82
N ALA A 236 15.03 2.68 9.62
CA ALA A 236 13.94 3.50 9.08
C ALA A 236 12.83 2.68 8.38
N GLY A 237 13.04 1.37 8.17
CA GLY A 237 12.05 0.47 7.57
C GLY A 237 11.15 -0.24 8.58
N LEU A 238 11.29 0.05 9.88
CA LEU A 238 10.46 -0.48 10.96
C LEU A 238 9.08 0.21 11.07
N GLU A 239 8.79 1.22 10.25
CA GLU A 239 7.46 1.85 10.16
C GLU A 239 6.46 1.02 9.35
N TYR A 240 6.56 -0.31 9.40
CA TYR A 240 5.38 -1.10 9.09
C TYR A 240 4.41 -0.94 10.25
N HIS A 241 3.26 -0.30 9.99
CA HIS A 241 2.17 -0.35 10.95
C HIS A 241 1.92 -1.82 11.34
N PRO A 242 1.76 -2.11 12.64
CA PRO A 242 1.47 -3.46 13.08
C PRO A 242 0.31 -4.02 12.25
N PRO A 243 0.40 -5.28 11.80
CA PRO A 243 -0.69 -5.90 11.09
C PRO A 243 -1.95 -5.83 11.96
N ALA A 244 -3.09 -5.62 11.33
CA ALA A 244 -4.38 -5.52 12.01
C ALA A 244 -5.27 -6.63 11.49
N PHE A 245 -5.82 -7.43 12.40
CA PHE A 245 -6.74 -8.51 12.09
C PHE A 245 -8.00 -8.37 12.92
N LEU A 246 -9.11 -8.88 12.40
CA LEU A 246 -10.31 -9.12 13.19
C LEU A 246 -10.34 -10.59 13.58
N LYS A 247 -10.57 -10.86 14.85
CA LYS A 247 -10.67 -12.20 15.43
C LYS A 247 -12.11 -12.44 15.85
N ILE A 248 -12.71 -13.53 15.41
CA ILE A 248 -13.94 -14.07 16.02
C ILE A 248 -13.50 -15.16 16.99
N THR A 249 -13.68 -14.94 18.30
CA THR A 249 -13.25 -15.88 19.34
C THR A 249 -14.02 -17.20 19.29
N ASP A 250 -13.36 -18.31 19.68
CA ASP A 250 -13.98 -19.63 19.82
C ASP A 250 -14.46 -19.84 21.27
N GLU A 251 -15.62 -19.26 21.61
CA GLU A 251 -16.26 -19.43 22.91
C GLU A 251 -17.78 -19.54 22.74
N ALA A 252 -18.53 -19.86 23.81
CA ALA A 252 -19.99 -20.02 23.73
C ALA A 252 -20.72 -18.76 23.22
N PHE A 253 -20.20 -17.57 23.55
CA PHE A 253 -20.68 -16.27 23.06
C PHE A 253 -19.54 -15.51 22.37
N PRO A 254 -19.21 -15.83 21.11
CA PRO A 254 -18.11 -15.25 20.36
C PRO A 254 -18.09 -13.72 20.32
N ARG A 255 -16.90 -13.16 20.38
CA ARG A 255 -16.62 -11.72 20.27
C ARG A 255 -15.84 -11.42 19.00
N VAL A 256 -16.03 -10.21 18.47
CA VAL A 256 -15.19 -9.67 17.40
C VAL A 256 -14.14 -8.76 18.05
N GLU A 257 -12.88 -9.16 17.97
CA GLU A 257 -11.75 -8.45 18.57
C GLU A 257 -10.76 -7.97 17.52
N LEU A 258 -10.09 -6.86 17.80
CA LEU A 258 -9.01 -6.34 16.98
C LEU A 258 -7.67 -6.80 17.54
N VAL A 259 -6.93 -7.59 16.77
CA VAL A 259 -5.68 -8.21 17.19
C VAL A 259 -4.54 -7.91 16.21
N GLN A 260 -3.30 -8.14 16.65
CA GLN A 260 -2.08 -7.96 15.85
C GLN A 260 -1.35 -9.28 15.58
N SER A 261 -1.67 -10.33 16.33
CA SER A 261 -1.17 -11.70 16.14
C SER A 261 -2.28 -12.62 15.67
N ILE A 262 -1.87 -13.75 15.10
CA ILE A 262 -2.75 -14.90 14.84
C ILE A 262 -2.23 -16.02 15.73
N ASP A 263 -3.05 -16.40 16.71
CA ASP A 263 -2.73 -17.41 17.70
C ASP A 263 -3.37 -18.75 17.30
N ASP A 264 -2.94 -19.84 17.93
CA ASP A 264 -3.49 -21.17 17.70
C ASP A 264 -4.52 -21.51 18.78
N ASP A 265 -5.68 -20.86 18.70
CA ASP A 265 -6.72 -20.90 19.73
C ASP A 265 -8.10 -21.26 19.18
N GLY A 266 -8.15 -21.81 17.95
CA GLY A 266 -9.39 -22.19 17.28
C GLY A 266 -10.22 -21.01 16.74
N ALA A 267 -9.82 -19.77 16.99
CA ALA A 267 -10.54 -18.59 16.53
C ALA A 267 -10.38 -18.36 15.02
N GLU A 268 -11.34 -17.63 14.43
CA GLU A 268 -11.27 -17.22 13.03
C GLU A 268 -10.64 -15.85 12.89
N TYR A 269 -9.65 -15.72 12.00
CA TYR A 269 -8.92 -14.48 11.78
C TYR A 269 -9.18 -13.94 10.38
N PHE A 270 -9.53 -12.65 10.30
CA PHE A 270 -9.81 -11.92 9.06
C PHE A 270 -8.78 -10.80 8.88
N GLY A 271 -8.21 -10.65 7.69
CA GLY A 271 -7.20 -9.63 7.38
C GLY A 271 -6.04 -10.18 6.53
N PRO A 272 -4.82 -9.59 6.63
CA PRO A 272 -4.50 -8.36 7.36
C PRO A 272 -5.14 -7.13 6.73
N PHE A 273 -5.71 -6.25 7.55
CA PHE A 273 -6.23 -4.96 7.12
C PHE A 273 -5.08 -3.96 6.91
N ARG A 274 -5.23 -3.10 5.89
CA ARG A 274 -4.28 -2.04 5.50
C ARG A 274 -3.73 -1.22 6.66
N ASN A 275 -4.58 -0.91 7.63
CA ASN A 275 -4.20 -0.21 8.85
C ASN A 275 -5.20 -0.52 9.96
N ARG A 276 -4.77 -0.27 11.20
CA ARG A 276 -5.56 -0.48 12.41
C ARG A 276 -6.91 0.25 12.39
N ARG A 277 -6.92 1.52 11.96
CA ARG A 277 -8.14 2.35 11.93
C ARG A 277 -9.24 1.76 11.04
N MET A 278 -8.86 1.13 9.93
CA MET A 278 -9.79 0.45 9.04
C MET A 278 -10.38 -0.80 9.70
N ALA A 279 -9.55 -1.61 10.35
CA ALA A 279 -10.01 -2.77 11.11
C ALA A 279 -10.94 -2.36 12.26
N GLU A 280 -10.61 -1.30 13.01
CA GLU A 280 -11.47 -0.73 14.08
C GLU A 280 -12.87 -0.39 13.53
N ARG A 281 -12.95 0.34 12.42
CA ARG A 281 -14.23 0.72 11.80
C ARG A 281 -15.05 -0.48 11.36
N ILE A 282 -14.41 -1.48 10.73
CA ILE A 282 -15.10 -2.69 10.31
C ILE A 282 -15.61 -3.46 11.53
N SER A 283 -14.80 -3.57 12.59
CA SER A 283 -15.22 -4.22 13.84
C SER A 283 -16.43 -3.54 14.46
N GLU A 284 -16.43 -2.20 14.58
CA GLU A 284 -17.51 -1.43 15.18
C GLU A 284 -18.82 -1.61 14.41
N MET A 285 -18.73 -1.68 13.09
CA MET A 285 -19.86 -1.89 12.20
C MET A 285 -20.40 -3.31 12.34
N VAL A 286 -19.54 -4.34 12.28
CA VAL A 286 -19.94 -5.74 12.42
C VAL A 286 -20.60 -5.99 13.78
N ILE A 287 -19.99 -5.50 14.86
CA ILE A 287 -20.53 -5.63 16.22
C ILE A 287 -21.91 -5.00 16.31
N ARG A 288 -22.07 -3.78 15.78
CA ARG A 288 -23.33 -3.03 15.87
C ARG A 288 -24.45 -3.64 15.04
N GLU A 289 -24.17 -4.03 13.79
CA GLU A 289 -25.19 -4.52 12.86
C GLU A 289 -25.66 -5.95 13.19
N HIS A 290 -24.86 -6.70 13.94
CA HIS A 290 -25.18 -8.07 14.34
C HIS A 290 -25.41 -8.25 15.84
N ASN A 291 -25.46 -7.13 16.59
CA ASN A 291 -25.76 -7.06 18.01
C ASN A 291 -24.84 -7.92 18.90
N LEU A 292 -23.57 -8.03 18.51
CA LEU A 292 -22.59 -8.83 19.22
C LEU A 292 -22.17 -8.16 20.52
N ARG A 293 -21.79 -8.97 21.50
CA ARG A 293 -21.32 -8.46 22.79
C ARG A 293 -19.93 -7.84 22.65
N THR A 294 -19.69 -6.81 23.47
CA THR A 294 -18.41 -6.09 23.61
C THR A 294 -17.77 -6.31 24.98
N CYS A 295 -18.50 -6.88 25.93
CA CYS A 295 -17.99 -7.14 27.27
C CYS A 295 -16.88 -8.18 27.25
N SER A 296 -15.82 -7.93 28.03
CA SER A 296 -14.64 -8.79 28.13
C SER A 296 -14.93 -10.08 28.90
N GLY A 297 -14.13 -11.11 28.59
CA GLY A 297 -14.11 -12.38 29.32
C GLY A 297 -15.21 -13.35 28.93
N GLU A 298 -15.03 -14.60 29.36
CA GLU A 298 -16.01 -15.66 29.17
C GLU A 298 -17.34 -15.28 29.86
N LEU A 299 -18.46 -15.63 29.22
CA LEU A 299 -19.78 -15.27 29.71
C LEU A 299 -20.53 -16.48 30.23
N PHE A 300 -20.97 -16.35 31.47
CA PHE A 300 -21.87 -17.29 32.14
C PHE A 300 -23.22 -16.58 32.34
N PRO A 301 -24.22 -16.83 31.49
CA PRO A 301 -25.55 -16.21 31.61
C PRO A 301 -26.25 -16.56 32.91
N ASP A 302 -26.91 -15.57 33.52
CA ASP A 302 -27.69 -15.72 34.75
C ASP A 302 -28.89 -14.76 34.73
N ALA A 303 -30.06 -15.20 35.19
CA ALA A 303 -31.28 -14.40 35.21
C ALA A 303 -31.20 -13.19 36.15
N ASP A 304 -30.37 -13.27 37.20
CA ASP A 304 -30.21 -12.20 38.20
C ASP A 304 -29.22 -11.11 37.74
N VAL A 305 -28.53 -11.32 36.62
CA VAL A 305 -27.60 -10.34 36.06
C VAL A 305 -28.37 -9.17 35.45
N ARG A 306 -28.10 -7.97 35.96
CA ARG A 306 -28.58 -6.73 35.35
C ARG A 306 -27.83 -6.46 34.03
N PRO A 307 -28.51 -6.34 32.88
CA PRO A 307 -27.87 -6.02 31.61
C PRO A 307 -27.13 -4.67 31.63
N CYS A 308 -26.06 -4.58 30.84
CA CYS A 308 -25.24 -3.38 30.74
C CYS A 308 -25.90 -2.30 29.86
N PHE A 309 -25.23 -1.15 29.76
CA PHE A 309 -25.69 -0.03 28.94
C PHE A 309 -25.91 -0.41 27.47
N ASP A 310 -25.03 -1.23 26.87
CA ASP A 310 -25.14 -1.65 25.47
C ASP A 310 -26.44 -2.43 25.19
N TYR A 311 -26.98 -3.16 26.18
CA TYR A 311 -28.31 -3.77 26.07
C TYR A 311 -29.42 -2.71 26.04
N HIS A 312 -29.37 -1.75 26.94
CA HIS A 312 -30.41 -0.71 27.04
C HIS A 312 -30.49 0.16 25.79
N ILE A 313 -29.36 0.40 25.11
CA ILE A 313 -29.32 1.10 23.82
C ILE A 313 -29.41 0.18 22.60
N LYS A 314 -29.78 -1.10 22.80
CA LYS A 314 -30.00 -2.10 21.74
C LYS A 314 -28.78 -2.37 20.85
N LYS A 315 -27.57 -2.14 21.34
CA LYS A 315 -26.31 -2.58 20.69
C LYS A 315 -26.01 -4.05 20.96
N CYS A 316 -26.50 -4.60 22.06
CA CYS A 316 -26.41 -6.02 22.39
C CYS A 316 -27.81 -6.51 22.82
N PHE A 317 -28.15 -7.78 22.58
CA PHE A 317 -29.44 -8.33 23.04
C PHE A 317 -29.38 -8.96 24.43
N GLY A 318 -28.25 -8.82 25.13
CA GLY A 318 -28.14 -9.17 26.55
C GLY A 318 -28.11 -10.67 26.82
N PRO A 319 -27.24 -11.46 26.16
CA PRO A 319 -27.09 -12.89 26.48
C PRO A 319 -26.70 -13.11 27.95
N CYS A 320 -26.06 -12.13 28.60
CA CYS A 320 -25.65 -12.22 30.00
C CYS A 320 -26.82 -12.38 30.98
N ALA A 321 -27.99 -11.83 30.64
CA ALA A 321 -29.19 -11.83 31.47
C ALA A 321 -30.26 -12.81 30.94
N LEU A 322 -29.84 -13.80 30.13
CA LEU A 322 -30.72 -14.77 29.47
C LEU A 322 -31.79 -14.12 28.56
N HIS A 323 -31.60 -12.87 28.12
CA HIS A 323 -32.50 -12.21 27.16
C HIS A 323 -32.28 -12.65 25.71
N GLN A 324 -31.21 -13.40 25.46
CA GLN A 324 -30.89 -14.01 24.18
C GLN A 324 -30.34 -15.41 24.43
N THR A 325 -30.83 -16.40 23.70
CA THR A 325 -30.35 -17.77 23.81
C THR A 325 -28.97 -17.92 23.15
N ILE A 326 -28.26 -19.01 23.46
CA ILE A 326 -26.97 -19.31 22.83
C ILE A 326 -27.13 -19.52 21.31
N ASP A 327 -28.21 -20.15 20.86
CA ASP A 327 -28.45 -20.41 19.44
C ASP A 327 -28.80 -19.12 18.69
N ASP A 328 -29.64 -18.25 19.26
CA ASP A 328 -29.93 -16.92 18.69
C ASP A 328 -28.67 -16.06 18.58
N TYR A 329 -27.77 -16.18 19.58
CA TYR A 329 -26.49 -15.49 19.55
C TYR A 329 -25.57 -16.06 18.46
N ARG A 330 -25.50 -17.40 18.34
CA ARG A 330 -24.72 -18.08 17.30
C ARG A 330 -25.19 -17.67 15.90
N ASP A 331 -26.49 -17.51 15.68
CA ASP A 331 -27.04 -17.00 14.43
C ASP A 331 -26.59 -15.56 14.12
N SER A 332 -26.49 -14.72 15.16
CA SER A 332 -25.92 -13.38 15.04
C SER A 332 -24.45 -13.42 14.65
N VAL A 333 -23.66 -14.31 15.26
CA VAL A 333 -22.25 -14.53 14.90
C VAL A 333 -22.12 -15.04 13.47
N GLU A 334 -22.96 -15.98 13.04
CA GLU A 334 -22.93 -16.51 11.68
C GLU A 334 -23.29 -15.44 10.63
N ARG A 335 -24.19 -14.50 10.95
CA ARG A 335 -24.42 -13.32 10.09
C ARG A 335 -23.18 -12.42 10.02
N ALA A 336 -22.50 -12.19 11.14
CA ALA A 336 -21.25 -11.42 11.18
C ALA A 336 -20.12 -12.10 10.41
N ARG A 337 -19.98 -13.43 10.56
CA ARG A 337 -19.05 -14.26 9.79
C ARG A 337 -19.31 -14.15 8.30
N ARG A 338 -20.56 -14.35 7.86
CA ARG A 338 -20.96 -14.18 6.45
C ARG A 338 -20.72 -12.76 5.95
N PHE A 339 -20.90 -11.74 6.78
CA PHE A 339 -20.60 -10.35 6.43
C PHE A 339 -19.10 -10.17 6.15
N LEU A 340 -18.23 -10.74 6.99
CA LEU A 340 -16.77 -10.69 6.79
C LEU A 340 -16.30 -11.56 5.61
N MET A 341 -16.95 -12.71 5.36
CA MET A 341 -16.62 -13.65 4.27
C MET A 341 -17.19 -13.26 2.89
N ASN A 342 -18.32 -12.55 2.83
CA ASN A 342 -19.02 -12.19 1.59
C ASN A 342 -19.29 -10.69 1.51
N VAL A 343 -18.23 -9.89 1.52
CA VAL A 343 -18.36 -8.44 1.33
C VAL A 343 -18.96 -8.06 -0.04
N GLU A 344 -19.03 -8.99 -1.01
CA GLU A 344 -19.66 -8.68 -2.29
C GLU A 344 -21.16 -8.40 -2.15
N SER A 345 -21.50 -7.19 -2.59
CA SER A 345 -22.82 -6.60 -2.87
C SER A 345 -23.74 -6.26 -1.68
N GLY A 346 -24.04 -7.16 -0.74
CA GLY A 346 -25.09 -6.91 0.27
C GLY A 346 -24.70 -5.91 1.38
N ALA A 347 -23.53 -6.11 1.98
CA ALA A 347 -22.96 -5.25 3.01
C ALA A 347 -22.66 -3.85 2.49
N ILE A 348 -22.00 -3.77 1.33
CA ILE A 348 -21.72 -2.52 0.63
C ILE A 348 -23.01 -1.83 0.22
N ALA A 349 -24.00 -2.53 -0.34
CA ALA A 349 -25.29 -1.93 -0.69
C ALA A 349 -26.02 -1.41 0.54
N LYS A 350 -25.98 -2.13 1.68
CA LYS A 350 -26.60 -1.66 2.93
C LYS A 350 -25.89 -0.44 3.49
N LEU A 351 -24.56 -0.41 3.47
CA LEU A 351 -23.78 0.77 3.87
C LEU A 351 -23.98 1.94 2.91
N ALA A 352 -24.14 1.67 1.62
CA ALA A 352 -24.44 2.66 0.60
C ALA A 352 -25.85 3.25 0.83
N SER A 353 -26.84 2.41 1.15
CA SER A 353 -28.17 2.83 1.55
C SER A 353 -28.14 3.66 2.85
N GLN A 354 -27.42 3.23 3.89
CA GLN A 354 -27.25 4.02 5.12
C GLN A 354 -26.51 5.34 4.86
N MET A 355 -25.59 5.37 3.90
CA MET A 355 -24.87 6.57 3.47
C MET A 355 -25.83 7.53 2.76
N GLU A 356 -26.69 7.02 1.89
CA GLU A 356 -27.73 7.78 1.18
C GLU A 356 -28.77 8.33 2.16
N ASP A 357 -29.22 7.52 3.13
CA ASP A 357 -30.11 7.94 4.20
C ASP A 357 -29.48 9.06 5.04
N ALA A 358 -28.23 8.90 5.49
CA ALA A 358 -27.52 9.93 6.23
C ALA A 358 -27.33 11.22 5.43
N ALA A 359 -27.08 11.11 4.11
CA ALA A 359 -27.01 12.27 3.22
C ALA A 359 -28.38 12.96 3.07
N SER A 360 -29.46 12.18 3.00
CA SER A 360 -30.84 12.68 2.91
C SER A 360 -31.28 13.43 4.19
N THR A 361 -30.79 13.00 5.36
CA THR A 361 -31.02 13.67 6.65
C THR A 361 -30.01 14.77 6.96
N LEU A 362 -29.19 15.18 5.97
CA LEU A 362 -28.15 16.23 6.09
C LEU A 362 -27.02 15.92 7.11
N ASP A 363 -26.84 14.64 7.49
CA ASP A 363 -25.72 14.16 8.32
C ASP A 363 -24.50 13.82 7.43
N TYR A 364 -23.89 14.89 6.90
CA TYR A 364 -22.79 14.77 5.94
C TYR A 364 -21.51 14.14 6.52
N GLU A 365 -21.30 14.25 7.84
CA GLU A 365 -20.15 13.62 8.50
C GLU A 365 -20.31 12.10 8.51
N ARG A 366 -21.49 11.60 8.89
CA ARG A 366 -21.80 10.16 8.86
C ARG A 366 -21.81 9.61 7.44
N ALA A 367 -22.41 10.33 6.47
CA ALA A 367 -22.39 9.92 5.07
C ALA A 367 -20.96 9.84 4.51
N ALA A 368 -20.10 10.83 4.79
CA ALA A 368 -18.70 10.78 4.37
C ALA A 368 -17.94 9.62 5.01
N MET A 369 -18.19 9.33 6.30
CA MET A 369 -17.60 8.18 6.99
C MET A 369 -18.01 6.84 6.37
N LEU A 370 -19.29 6.64 6.08
CA LEU A 370 -19.81 5.42 5.44
C LEU A 370 -19.26 5.25 4.04
N ARG A 371 -19.24 6.32 3.23
CA ARG A 371 -18.63 6.34 1.89
C ARG A 371 -17.17 5.92 1.90
N ASP A 372 -16.39 6.48 2.82
CA ASP A 372 -14.97 6.20 2.92
C ASP A 372 -14.75 4.76 3.42
N GLY A 373 -15.59 4.27 4.32
CA GLY A 373 -15.63 2.87 4.76
C GLY A 373 -15.95 1.89 3.62
N ILE A 374 -16.99 2.17 2.82
CA ILE A 374 -17.36 1.37 1.63
C ILE A 374 -16.18 1.26 0.68
N ARG A 375 -15.56 2.40 0.32
CA ARG A 375 -14.40 2.42 -0.59
C ARG A 375 -13.17 1.71 -0.04
N GLU A 376 -13.05 1.58 1.28
CA GLU A 376 -11.96 0.87 1.93
C GLU A 376 -12.24 -0.63 2.00
N ILE A 377 -13.50 -0.99 2.27
CA ILE A 377 -14.00 -2.37 2.24
C ILE A 377 -13.91 -2.94 0.82
N GLU A 378 -14.41 -2.24 -0.19
CA GLU A 378 -14.26 -2.55 -1.63
C GLU A 378 -12.81 -2.74 -2.06
N ARG A 379 -11.86 -2.11 -1.34
CA ARG A 379 -10.43 -2.29 -1.57
C ARG A 379 -9.91 -3.57 -0.92
N VAL A 380 -10.40 -3.96 0.25
CA VAL A 380 -9.95 -5.19 0.94
C VAL A 380 -10.54 -6.44 0.29
N THR A 381 -11.75 -6.35 -0.28
CA THR A 381 -12.38 -7.47 -0.96
C THR A 381 -12.10 -7.48 -2.46
N LEU A 382 -11.25 -8.44 -2.82
CA LEU A 382 -10.88 -8.81 -4.16
C LEU A 382 -12.13 -8.89 -5.06
N HIS A 383 -12.18 -8.04 -6.08
CA HIS A 383 -13.22 -8.11 -7.09
C HIS A 383 -12.94 -9.28 -8.03
N GLY A 384 -13.90 -10.19 -8.18
CA GLY A 384 -14.06 -10.97 -9.41
C GLY A 384 -13.89 -12.48 -9.33
N SER A 385 -13.84 -13.10 -8.15
CA SER A 385 -14.07 -14.54 -7.97
C SER A 385 -14.44 -14.78 -6.52
N ASP A 386 -15.52 -15.50 -6.25
CA ASP A 386 -15.98 -15.93 -4.93
C ASP A 386 -14.95 -15.84 -3.77
N LYS A 387 -15.16 -14.81 -2.92
CA LYS A 387 -14.98 -14.79 -1.44
C LYS A 387 -13.57 -14.58 -0.85
N PRO A 388 -13.39 -13.66 0.12
CA PRO A 388 -12.30 -13.77 1.09
C PRO A 388 -12.56 -14.92 2.09
N LEU A 389 -11.69 -15.93 2.07
CA LEU A 389 -11.58 -16.93 3.14
C LEU A 389 -10.92 -16.28 4.36
N ALA A 390 -11.26 -16.74 5.57
CA ALA A 390 -10.48 -16.45 6.76
C ALA A 390 -8.99 -16.72 6.47
N VAL A 391 -8.08 -15.95 7.08
CA VAL A 391 -6.63 -16.07 6.86
C VAL A 391 -6.17 -17.51 7.08
N THR A 392 -6.68 -18.13 8.15
CA THR A 392 -6.39 -19.50 8.56
C THR A 392 -6.95 -20.56 7.61
N ASP A 393 -7.95 -20.22 6.79
CA ASP A 393 -8.56 -21.14 5.81
C ASP A 393 -8.11 -20.86 4.37
N THR A 394 -7.23 -19.86 4.19
CA THR A 394 -6.83 -19.41 2.86
C THR A 394 -5.84 -20.39 2.23
N ASN A 395 -6.32 -21.12 1.22
CA ASN A 395 -5.54 -22.00 0.35
C ASN A 395 -5.52 -21.43 -1.07
N VAL A 396 -4.40 -20.85 -1.47
CA VAL A 396 -4.32 -20.06 -2.70
C VAL A 396 -3.00 -20.29 -3.42
N VAL A 397 -3.05 -20.46 -4.73
CA VAL A 397 -1.88 -20.39 -5.61
C VAL A 397 -1.90 -19.05 -6.35
N ILE A 398 -0.77 -18.35 -6.34
CA ILE A 398 -0.56 -17.06 -7.01
C ILE A 398 0.51 -17.25 -8.07
N ILE A 399 0.24 -16.78 -9.28
CA ILE A 399 1.13 -16.87 -10.43
C ILE A 399 1.47 -15.45 -10.87
N VAL A 400 2.76 -15.11 -10.82
CA VAL A 400 3.26 -13.77 -11.15
C VAL A 400 4.27 -13.86 -12.30
N PRO A 401 4.04 -13.18 -13.44
CA PRO A 401 5.01 -13.07 -14.52
C PRO A 401 6.30 -12.39 -14.08
N THR A 402 7.44 -12.96 -14.48
CA THR A 402 8.78 -12.41 -14.20
C THR A 402 9.21 -11.34 -15.20
N SER A 403 8.62 -11.35 -16.39
CA SER A 403 8.95 -10.43 -17.49
C SER A 403 7.72 -10.12 -18.33
N ASP A 404 7.78 -9.02 -19.07
CA ASP A 404 6.71 -8.59 -19.98
C ASP A 404 6.52 -9.55 -21.17
N ARG A 405 7.51 -10.42 -21.43
CA ARG A 405 7.41 -11.49 -22.43
C ARG A 405 6.81 -12.78 -21.89
N TYR A 406 6.44 -12.83 -20.60
CA TYR A 406 5.76 -13.96 -19.97
C TYR A 406 6.42 -15.34 -20.21
N SER A 407 7.75 -15.37 -20.38
CA SER A 407 8.49 -16.61 -20.66
C SER A 407 8.71 -17.46 -19.41
N THR A 408 8.75 -16.82 -18.25
CA THR A 408 8.79 -17.46 -16.94
C THR A 408 7.78 -16.80 -16.02
N VAL A 409 7.33 -17.55 -15.01
CA VAL A 409 6.44 -17.10 -13.94
C VAL A 409 7.01 -17.55 -12.61
N GLU A 410 6.77 -16.76 -11.57
CA GLU A 410 7.01 -17.13 -10.19
C GLU A 410 5.68 -17.54 -9.54
N ILE A 411 5.68 -18.70 -8.91
CA ILE A 411 4.51 -19.33 -8.30
C ILE A 411 4.68 -19.29 -6.79
N TYR A 412 3.63 -18.84 -6.10
CA TYR A 412 3.52 -18.83 -4.65
C TYR A 412 2.32 -19.69 -4.23
N ALA A 413 2.46 -20.54 -3.22
CA ALA A 413 1.33 -21.24 -2.63
C ALA A 413 1.19 -20.86 -1.16
N LEU A 414 0.02 -20.33 -0.80
CA LEU A 414 -0.41 -20.12 0.57
C LEU A 414 -1.25 -21.32 1.01
N ARG A 415 -0.85 -21.97 2.11
CA ARG A 415 -1.60 -23.03 2.79
C ARG A 415 -1.97 -22.52 4.17
N ALA A 416 -3.26 -22.44 4.48
CA ALA A 416 -3.76 -21.85 5.72
C ALA A 416 -3.15 -20.47 6.02
N GLY A 417 -3.07 -19.61 4.99
CA GLY A 417 -2.50 -18.26 5.09
C GLY A 417 -0.97 -18.18 5.17
N ARG A 418 -0.25 -19.31 5.22
CA ARG A 418 1.21 -19.35 5.29
C ARG A 418 1.83 -19.67 3.94
N LEU A 419 2.92 -18.99 3.60
CA LEU A 419 3.67 -19.25 2.37
C LEU A 419 4.43 -20.57 2.48
N ALA A 420 3.88 -21.60 1.85
CA ALA A 420 4.39 -22.97 1.88
C ALA A 420 5.24 -23.33 0.65
N TYR A 421 5.08 -22.60 -0.46
CA TYR A 421 5.82 -22.86 -1.70
C TYR A 421 6.14 -21.57 -2.43
N GLN A 422 7.35 -21.49 -3.00
CA GLN A 422 7.80 -20.40 -3.85
C GLN A 422 8.76 -20.95 -4.91
N ARG A 423 8.47 -20.79 -6.21
CA ARG A 423 9.37 -21.23 -7.28
C ARG A 423 9.16 -20.47 -8.59
N VAL A 424 10.25 -20.21 -9.31
CA VAL A 424 10.22 -19.74 -10.70
C VAL A 424 10.20 -20.93 -11.66
N ILE A 425 9.30 -20.89 -12.65
CA ILE A 425 9.20 -21.89 -13.71
C ILE A 425 9.05 -21.24 -15.09
N GLY A 426 9.43 -21.94 -16.15
CA GLY A 426 9.13 -21.54 -17.53
C GLY A 426 7.66 -21.79 -17.87
N THR A 427 7.01 -20.88 -18.61
CA THR A 427 5.60 -21.04 -18.99
C THR A 427 5.34 -22.22 -19.95
N GLY A 428 6.38 -22.67 -20.66
CA GLY A 428 6.38 -23.88 -21.49
C GLY A 428 6.99 -25.12 -20.84
N ALA A 429 7.39 -25.07 -19.57
CA ALA A 429 7.97 -26.23 -18.88
C ALA A 429 6.92 -27.31 -18.60
N ASP A 430 7.38 -28.56 -18.42
CA ASP A 430 6.51 -29.66 -17.96
C ASP A 430 5.88 -29.29 -16.61
N ARG A 431 4.55 -29.39 -16.54
CA ARG A 431 3.74 -28.97 -15.39
C ARG A 431 3.59 -30.08 -14.36
N ARG A 432 3.83 -31.34 -14.71
CA ARG A 432 3.66 -32.48 -13.78
C ARG A 432 4.45 -32.29 -12.47
N PRO A 433 5.75 -31.91 -12.49
CA PRO A 433 6.50 -31.70 -11.24
C PRO A 433 5.97 -30.55 -10.39
N LEU A 434 5.39 -29.51 -11.02
CA LEU A 434 4.76 -28.41 -10.31
C LEU A 434 3.47 -28.88 -9.63
N VAL A 435 2.60 -29.58 -10.36
CA VAL A 435 1.35 -30.11 -9.84
C VAL A 435 1.63 -31.03 -8.67
N ASP A 436 2.57 -31.97 -8.79
CA ASP A 436 2.93 -32.91 -7.72
C ASP A 436 3.44 -32.19 -6.47
N SER A 437 4.28 -31.16 -6.64
CA SER A 437 4.78 -30.34 -5.54
C SER A 437 3.65 -29.60 -4.82
N LEU A 438 2.74 -28.99 -5.58
CA LEU A 438 1.61 -28.25 -5.00
C LEU A 438 0.58 -29.20 -4.36
N ARG A 439 0.32 -30.37 -4.96
CA ARG A 439 -0.50 -31.42 -4.35
C ARG A 439 0.07 -31.83 -3.00
N THR A 440 1.37 -32.05 -2.91
CA THR A 440 2.05 -32.33 -1.64
C THR A 440 1.82 -31.21 -0.61
N VAL A 441 1.94 -29.95 -1.03
CA VAL A 441 1.71 -28.78 -0.16
C VAL A 441 0.27 -28.74 0.39
N PHE A 442 -0.73 -29.03 -0.44
CA PHE A 442 -2.14 -28.90 -0.05
C PHE A 442 -2.75 -30.17 0.58
N LEU A 443 -2.17 -31.35 0.33
CA LEU A 443 -2.59 -32.62 0.94
C LEU A 443 -1.95 -32.86 2.30
N ASN A 444 -0.76 -32.31 2.55
CA ASN A 444 -0.14 -32.38 3.87
C ASN A 444 -0.94 -31.56 4.90
N ASP A 445 -0.78 -31.95 6.16
CA ASP A 445 -1.34 -31.24 7.30
C ASP A 445 -0.94 -29.77 7.26
N ALA A 446 -1.91 -28.89 7.52
CA ALA A 446 -1.64 -27.46 7.61
C ALA A 446 -0.68 -27.19 8.77
N PRO A 447 0.24 -26.22 8.64
CA PRO A 447 1.12 -25.85 9.74
C PRO A 447 0.31 -25.42 10.97
N GLN A 448 0.61 -26.03 12.11
CA GLN A 448 -0.02 -25.75 13.40
C GLN A 448 0.78 -24.69 14.17
N GLY A 449 0.19 -24.08 15.19
CA GLY A 449 0.83 -23.09 16.04
C GLY A 449 0.65 -21.64 15.59
N ALA A 450 0.97 -20.69 16.48
CA ALA A 450 0.83 -19.26 16.22
C ALA A 450 1.70 -18.80 15.03
N PHE A 451 1.25 -17.78 14.30
CA PHE A 451 2.05 -17.19 13.22
C PHE A 451 3.28 -16.51 13.79
N SER A 452 4.45 -16.83 13.24
CA SER A 452 5.68 -16.08 13.50
C SER A 452 5.61 -14.69 12.87
N ASP A 453 6.42 -13.76 13.39
CA ASP A 453 6.59 -12.42 12.79
C ASP A 453 6.92 -12.50 11.30
N ARG A 454 7.72 -13.50 10.89
CA ARG A 454 8.07 -13.73 9.50
C ARG A 454 6.83 -14.04 8.67
N GLU A 455 6.01 -14.99 9.10
CA GLU A 455 4.81 -15.39 8.37
C GLU A 455 3.78 -14.25 8.29
N LEU A 456 3.61 -13.47 9.37
CA LEU A 456 2.76 -12.28 9.35
C LEU A 456 3.22 -11.24 8.33
N ASP A 457 4.53 -11.00 8.23
CA ASP A 457 5.09 -10.07 7.24
C ASP A 457 4.93 -10.60 5.82
N GLU A 458 5.19 -11.90 5.58
CA GLU A 458 5.01 -12.53 4.27
C GLU A 458 3.55 -12.43 3.82
N LEU A 459 2.59 -12.78 4.69
CA LEU A 459 1.17 -12.64 4.44
C LEU A 459 0.80 -11.18 4.12
N ARG A 460 1.28 -10.21 4.90
CA ARG A 460 1.02 -8.78 4.68
C ARG A 460 1.60 -8.29 3.36
N ILE A 461 2.82 -8.70 3.02
CA ILE A 461 3.49 -8.33 1.77
C ILE A 461 2.69 -8.87 0.58
N ILE A 462 2.32 -10.15 0.61
CA ILE A 462 1.58 -10.82 -0.48
C ILE A 462 0.22 -10.16 -0.68
N THR A 463 -0.56 -10.02 0.40
CA THR A 463 -1.90 -9.43 0.33
C THR A 463 -1.87 -7.97 -0.12
N SER A 464 -0.93 -7.16 0.39
CA SER A 464 -0.77 -5.77 -0.05
C SER A 464 -0.33 -5.68 -1.51
N TRP A 465 0.53 -6.59 -1.98
CA TRP A 465 1.02 -6.57 -3.36
C TRP A 465 -0.10 -6.98 -4.33
N LEU A 466 -0.84 -8.05 -4.02
CA LEU A 466 -1.99 -8.52 -4.80
C LEU A 466 -3.03 -7.42 -4.97
N PHE A 467 -3.34 -6.70 -3.88
CA PHE A 467 -4.28 -5.60 -3.92
C PHE A 467 -3.85 -4.48 -4.90
N GLN A 468 -2.58 -4.07 -4.84
CA GLN A 468 -2.07 -3.00 -5.69
C GLN A 468 -1.89 -3.42 -7.16
N ARG A 469 -1.73 -4.73 -7.44
CA ARG A 469 -1.23 -5.25 -8.72
C ARG A 469 -2.00 -6.44 -9.26
N ARG A 470 -3.29 -6.52 -8.92
CA ARG A 470 -4.19 -7.62 -9.29
C ARG A 470 -4.16 -8.02 -10.77
N GLU A 471 -4.02 -7.06 -11.68
CA GLU A 471 -4.03 -7.30 -13.13
C GLU A 471 -2.75 -7.98 -13.64
N ARG A 472 -1.71 -8.01 -12.79
CA ARG A 472 -0.40 -8.60 -13.11
C ARG A 472 -0.21 -9.99 -12.50
N ALA A 473 -1.22 -10.59 -11.89
CA ALA A 473 -1.14 -11.94 -11.34
C ALA A 473 -2.42 -12.75 -11.61
N SER A 474 -2.27 -14.07 -11.70
CA SER A 474 -3.41 -15.00 -11.67
C SER A 474 -3.46 -15.66 -10.30
N THR A 475 -4.68 -15.81 -9.77
CA THR A 475 -4.92 -16.39 -8.45
C THR A 475 -5.86 -17.57 -8.59
N ILE A 476 -5.51 -18.72 -7.98
CA ILE A 476 -6.31 -19.94 -7.96
C ILE A 476 -6.62 -20.24 -6.50
N VAL A 477 -7.89 -20.29 -6.14
CA VAL A 477 -8.33 -20.72 -4.79
C VAL A 477 -8.44 -22.24 -4.79
N VAL A 478 -7.67 -22.91 -3.94
CA VAL A 478 -7.62 -24.37 -3.88
C VAL A 478 -8.66 -24.87 -2.90
N ARG A 479 -9.83 -25.26 -3.44
CA ARG A 479 -10.91 -25.91 -2.67
C ARG A 479 -10.80 -27.43 -2.74
N ASP A 480 -10.43 -27.92 -3.91
CA ASP A 480 -10.19 -29.32 -4.21
C ASP A 480 -8.80 -29.43 -4.86
N VAL A 481 -7.99 -30.36 -4.37
CA VAL A 481 -6.64 -30.58 -4.88
C VAL A 481 -6.68 -31.26 -6.25
N ASP A 482 -7.77 -31.95 -6.58
CA ASP A 482 -7.91 -32.64 -7.87
C ASP A 482 -8.14 -31.68 -9.04
N SER A 483 -8.79 -30.53 -8.83
CA SER A 483 -8.99 -29.51 -9.87
C SER A 483 -7.71 -28.74 -10.21
N LEU A 484 -6.71 -28.76 -9.33
CA LEU A 484 -5.54 -27.88 -9.38
C LEU A 484 -4.77 -27.97 -10.71
N ALA A 485 -4.69 -29.17 -11.30
CA ALA A 485 -4.00 -29.36 -12.58
C ALA A 485 -4.69 -28.58 -13.72
N ALA A 486 -6.02 -28.68 -13.81
CA ALA A 486 -6.79 -27.98 -14.84
C ALA A 486 -6.77 -26.46 -14.63
N ASP A 487 -6.86 -26.00 -13.38
CA ASP A 487 -6.82 -24.58 -13.03
C ASP A 487 -5.46 -23.94 -13.37
N LEU A 488 -4.36 -24.64 -13.04
CA LEU A 488 -3.01 -24.23 -13.41
C LEU A 488 -2.83 -24.21 -14.92
N ASP A 489 -3.36 -25.21 -15.62
CA ASP A 489 -3.24 -25.30 -17.07
C ASP A 489 -3.91 -24.13 -17.76
N HIS A 490 -5.10 -23.77 -17.30
CA HIS A 490 -5.85 -22.62 -17.76
C HIS A 490 -5.09 -21.31 -17.52
N ALA A 491 -4.63 -21.09 -16.28
CA ALA A 491 -3.93 -19.86 -15.90
C ALA A 491 -2.59 -19.68 -16.64
N LEU A 492 -1.76 -20.72 -16.70
CA LEU A 492 -0.47 -20.68 -17.42
C LEU A 492 -0.66 -20.59 -18.94
N GLY A 493 -1.74 -21.18 -19.47
CA GLY A 493 -2.11 -21.07 -20.88
C GLY A 493 -2.38 -19.62 -21.33
N MET A 494 -2.96 -18.78 -20.46
CA MET A 494 -3.16 -17.36 -20.76
C MET A 494 -1.85 -16.60 -20.94
N TYR A 495 -0.84 -16.92 -20.12
CA TYR A 495 0.48 -16.30 -20.21
C TYR A 495 1.27 -16.76 -21.43
N ARG A 496 1.18 -18.05 -21.79
CA ARG A 496 1.81 -18.58 -23.01
C ARG A 496 1.28 -17.89 -24.27
N LYS A 497 -0.03 -17.74 -24.42
CA LYS A 497 -0.63 -17.04 -25.58
C LYS A 497 -0.18 -15.58 -25.68
N ARG A 498 0.12 -14.93 -24.55
CA ARG A 498 0.65 -13.55 -24.52
C ARG A 498 2.15 -13.46 -24.79
N SER A 499 2.89 -14.57 -24.63
CA SER A 499 4.33 -14.65 -24.89
C SER A 499 4.68 -14.92 -26.36
N GLU A 500 3.74 -15.47 -27.13
CA GLU A 500 3.92 -15.73 -28.56
C GLU A 500 3.89 -14.38 -29.32
N PRO A 501 4.85 -14.12 -30.22
CA PRO A 501 4.79 -12.91 -31.05
C PRO A 501 3.48 -12.94 -31.84
N ALA A 502 2.72 -11.84 -31.81
CA ALA A 502 1.55 -11.68 -32.65
C ALA A 502 1.95 -12.05 -34.07
N ALA A 503 1.38 -13.14 -34.60
CA ALA A 503 1.61 -13.50 -35.98
C ALA A 503 1.30 -12.26 -36.81
N THR A 504 2.29 -11.77 -37.56
CA THR A 504 2.08 -10.73 -38.56
C THR A 504 0.98 -11.26 -39.46
N ILE A 505 -0.25 -10.79 -39.24
CA ILE A 505 -1.31 -10.91 -40.23
C ILE A 505 -0.80 -10.02 -41.36
N VAL A 506 -0.10 -10.64 -42.31
CA VAL A 506 0.11 -10.04 -43.62
C VAL A 506 -1.30 -9.89 -44.17
N SER A 507 -1.81 -8.67 -44.04
CA SER A 507 -3.06 -8.27 -44.67
C SER A 507 -2.90 -8.53 -46.17
N GLU A 508 -3.65 -9.50 -46.69
CA GLU A 508 -3.80 -9.74 -48.14
C GLU A 508 -4.48 -8.57 -48.88
N TYR A 509 -4.76 -7.43 -48.22
CA TYR A 509 -5.31 -6.22 -48.84
C TYR A 509 -4.26 -5.31 -49.52
N SER A 510 -3.06 -5.79 -49.81
CA SER A 510 -2.05 -5.00 -50.57
C SER A 510 -1.89 -5.43 -52.04
N GLN A 511 -2.90 -6.07 -52.62
CA GLN A 511 -3.00 -6.27 -54.08
C GLN A 511 -4.36 -5.80 -54.61
N ILE A 512 -4.58 -4.48 -54.57
CA ILE A 512 -5.57 -3.82 -55.44
C ILE A 512 -4.74 -3.10 -56.51
N PRO A 513 -4.84 -3.45 -57.79
CA PRO A 513 -4.22 -2.68 -58.86
C PRO A 513 -4.89 -1.29 -58.93
N ASP A 514 -4.08 -0.24 -59.00
CA ASP A 514 -4.56 1.11 -59.34
C ASP A 514 -5.29 1.04 -60.69
N HIS A 515 -6.62 1.18 -60.65
CA HIS A 515 -7.43 1.49 -61.81
C HIS A 515 -7.81 2.96 -61.74
N ASP A 516 -6.94 3.80 -62.32
CA ASP A 516 -7.37 5.04 -62.96
C ASP A 516 -8.19 4.64 -64.20
N ASP A 517 -9.52 4.84 -64.19
CA ASP A 517 -10.23 5.29 -65.40
C ASP A 517 -11.72 5.63 -65.16
N TYR A 518 -12.13 6.78 -65.71
CA TYR A 518 -13.48 7.36 -65.90
C TYR A 518 -14.31 7.70 -64.64
N GLY A 519 -14.84 8.91 -64.45
CA GLY A 519 -15.32 9.91 -65.41
C GLY A 519 -16.81 10.17 -65.16
N VAL A 520 -17.18 11.46 -65.12
CA VAL A 520 -18.50 12.10 -64.85
C VAL A 520 -18.72 12.56 -63.41
#